data_AF-A0A7V8WZN8-F1
#
_entry.id   AF-A0A7V8WZN8-F1
#
_cell.length_a   1.000
_cell.length_b   1.000
_cell.length_c   1.000
_cell.angle_alpha   90.00
_cell.angle_beta   90.00
_cell.angle_gamma   90.00
#
_symmetry.space_group_name_H-M   'P 1'
#
loop_
_entity.id
_entity.type
_entity.pdbx_description
1 polymer ?
#
loop_
_entity_poly.entity_id
_entity_poly.type
_entity_poly.pdbx_seq_one_letter_code
_entity_poly.pdbx_strand_id
1 'polypeptide(L)' 'MPAIAETTIDALERVGTALADPTRRRILLVLLDGPAYPADLADALGLGRTNISNHLACLRGCGLVR' A
#
# COMPACT_ATOMS: atom_id res chain seq x y z
N MET A 1 -25.31 20.10 11.32
CA MET A 1 -24.32 20.17 10.22
C MET A 1 -23.74 18.78 10.06
N PRO A 2 -23.77 18.16 8.87
CA PRO A 2 -23.49 16.75 8.75
C PRO A 2 -21.99 16.53 8.94
N ALA A 3 -21.63 15.62 9.84
CA ALA A 3 -20.28 15.09 10.04
C ALA A 3 -19.84 14.23 8.82
N ILE A 4 -19.95 14.81 7.63
CA ILE A 4 -19.30 14.26 6.45
C ILE A 4 -17.79 14.39 6.75
N ALA A 5 -17.17 13.26 7.00
CA ALA A 5 -15.84 12.98 6.48
C ALA A 5 -14.58 13.35 7.28
N GLU A 6 -14.55 13.63 8.59
CA GLU A 6 -13.24 13.71 9.27
C GLU A 6 -12.51 12.34 9.18
N THR A 7 -13.22 11.25 9.48
CA THR A 7 -12.73 9.88 9.28
C THR A 7 -12.51 9.52 7.80
N THR A 8 -13.32 10.06 6.88
CA THR A 8 -13.18 9.78 5.44
C THR A 8 -11.99 10.54 4.85
N ILE A 9 -11.69 11.75 5.35
CA ILE A 9 -10.52 12.55 4.96
C ILE A 9 -9.24 11.88 5.45
N ASP A 10 -9.19 11.40 6.71
CA ASP A 10 -8.05 10.62 7.22
C ASP A 10 -7.79 9.35 6.39
N ALA A 11 -8.85 8.64 6.00
CA ALA A 11 -8.74 7.47 5.13
C ALA A 11 -8.23 7.85 3.73
N LEU A 12 -8.75 8.93 3.14
CA LEU A 12 -8.29 9.47 1.87
C LEU A 12 -6.82 9.91 1.93
N GLU A 13 -6.37 10.50 3.03
CA GLU A 13 -4.99 10.94 3.21
C GLU A 13 -4.04 9.74 3.32
N ARG A 14 -4.42 8.70 4.07
CA ARG A 14 -3.66 7.44 4.15
C ARG A 14 -3.56 6.74 2.80
N VAL A 15 -4.68 6.64 2.09
CA VAL A 15 -4.73 6.02 0.76
C VAL A 15 -3.96 6.86 -0.26
N GLY A 16 -4.12 8.18 -0.23
CA GLY A 16 -3.38 9.11 -1.07
C GLY A 16 -1.87 9.01 -0.85
N THR A 17 -1.43 8.93 0.41
CA THR A 17 -0.02 8.75 0.78
C THR A 17 0.54 7.42 0.29
N ALA A 18 -0.24 6.34 0.34
CA ALA A 18 0.15 5.05 -0.21
C ALA A 18 0.22 5.07 -1.75
N LEU A 19 -0.74 5.73 -2.40
CA LEU A 19 -0.80 5.87 -3.86
C LEU A 19 0.21 6.88 -4.42
N ALA A 20 0.75 7.80 -3.61
CA ALA A 20 1.77 8.75 -4.07
C ALA A 20 3.04 8.05 -4.56
N ASP A 21 3.34 6.86 -4.02
CA ASP A 21 4.54 6.11 -4.32
C ASP A 21 4.34 5.12 -5.48
N PRO A 22 5.17 5.16 -6.54
CA PRO A 22 5.02 4.30 -7.72
C PRO A 22 5.25 2.82 -7.41
N THR A 23 6.12 2.49 -6.44
CA THR A 23 6.37 1.11 -6.02
C THR A 23 5.18 0.55 -5.26
N ARG A 24 4.62 1.32 -4.32
CA ARG A 24 3.43 0.90 -3.56
C ARG A 24 2.21 0.68 -4.46
N ARG A 25 2.03 1.53 -5.48
CA ARG A 25 1.02 1.32 -6.53
C ARG A 25 1.19 -0.01 -7.24
N ARG A 26 2.43 -0.37 -7.63
CA ARG A 26 2.69 -1.67 -8.26
C ARG A 26 2.44 -2.85 -7.31
N ILE A 27 2.83 -2.74 -6.04
CA ILE A 27 2.53 -3.77 -5.03
C ILE A 27 1.02 -3.97 -4.91
N LEU A 28 0.24 -2.88 -4.83
CA LEU A 28 -1.21 -2.95 -4.78
C LEU A 28 -1.82 -3.61 -6.02
N LEU A 29 -1.30 -3.30 -7.22
CA LEU A 29 -1.74 -3.93 -8.47
C LEU A 29 -1.47 -5.44 -8.48
N VAL A 30 -0.32 -5.88 -7.96
CA VAL A 30 -0.03 -7.31 -7.81
C VAL A 30 -0.97 -7.96 -6.78
N LEU A 31 -1.23 -7.29 -5.66
CA LEU A 31 -2.16 -7.77 -4.63
C LEU A 31 -3.62 -7.79 -5.10
N LEU A 32 -3.99 -6.95 -6.07
CA LEU A 32 -5.28 -6.93 -6.73
C LEU A 32 -5.48 -8.17 -7.62
N ASP A 33 -4.40 -8.67 -8.23
CA ASP A 33 -4.43 -9.90 -9.04
C ASP A 33 -4.52 -11.16 -8.14
N GLY A 34 -3.93 -11.09 -6.95
CA GLY A 34 -4.07 -12.12 -5.91
C GLY A 34 -3.12 -11.93 -4.74
N PRO A 35 -3.27 -12.70 -3.65
CA PRO A 35 -2.34 -12.65 -2.53
C PRO A 35 -0.93 -13.02 -2.99
N ALA A 36 0.04 -12.13 -2.77
CA ALA A 36 1.43 -12.30 -3.19
C ALA A 36 2.38 -12.27 -2.00
N TYR A 37 3.44 -13.09 -2.05
CA TYR A 37 4.45 -13.10 -1.00
C TYR A 37 5.44 -11.94 -1.17
N PRO A 38 6.01 -11.40 -0.07
CA PRO A 38 7.01 -10.34 -0.13
C PRO A 38 8.25 -10.69 -0.94
N ALA A 39 8.61 -11.97 -1.02
CA ALA A 39 9.72 -12.46 -1.83
C ALA A 39 9.38 -12.33 -3.33
N ASP A 40 8.20 -12.78 -3.75
CA ASP A 40 7.76 -12.67 -5.15
C ASP A 40 7.61 -11.22 -5.57
N LEU A 41 7.13 -10.34 -4.68
CA LEU A 41 7.07 -8.90 -4.92
C LEU A 41 8.47 -8.28 -5.08
N ALA A 42 9.46 -8.75 -4.31
CA ALA A 42 10.85 -8.30 -4.42
C ALA A 42 11.42 -8.68 -5.79
N ASP A 43 11.19 -9.92 -6.22
CA ASP A 43 11.67 -10.42 -7.50
C ASP A 43 10.92 -9.76 -8.68
N ALA A 44 9.58 -9.63 -8.60
CA ALA A 44 8.75 -9.02 -9.64
C ALA A 44 9.02 -7.52 -9.84
N LEU A 45 9.39 -6.81 -8.77
CA LEU A 45 9.70 -5.38 -8.82
C LEU A 45 11.20 -5.08 -8.96
N GLY A 46 12.05 -6.11 -8.89
CA GLY A 46 13.51 -5.96 -8.90
C GLY A 46 14.03 -5.15 -7.70
N LEU A 47 13.31 -5.19 -6.58
CA LEU A 47 13.64 -4.45 -5.36
C LEU A 47 14.13 -5.38 -4.27
N GLY A 48 15.03 -4.89 -3.41
CA GLY A 48 15.48 -5.69 -2.26
C GLY A 48 14.34 -6.00 -1.28
N ARG A 49 14.39 -7.18 -0.63
CA ARG A 49 13.42 -7.63 0.39
C ARG A 49 13.18 -6.60 1.50
N THR A 50 14.19 -5.84 1.89
CA THR A 50 14.09 -4.76 2.89
C THR A 50 13.21 -3.62 2.39
N ASN A 51 13.34 -3.24 1.12
CA ASN A 51 12.57 -2.17 0.52
C ASN A 51 11.08 -2.57 0.40
N ILE A 52 10.82 -3.80 -0.05
CA ILE A 52 9.46 -4.36 -0.06
C ILE A 52 8.86 -4.42 1.34
N SER A 53 9.61 -4.89 2.34
CA SER A 53 9.12 -4.97 3.72
C SER A 53 8.72 -3.60 4.27
N ASN A 54 9.52 -2.57 3.98
CA ASN A 54 9.21 -1.19 4.36
C ASN A 54 7.94 -0.68 3.67
N HIS A 55 7.79 -0.92 2.36
CA HIS A 55 6.58 -0.54 1.63
C HIS A 55 5.33 -1.29 2.11
N LEU A 56 5.44 -2.58 2.41
CA LEU A 56 4.35 -3.38 2.98
C LEU A 56 3.99 -2.94 4.40
N ALA A 57 4.97 -2.55 5.22
CA ALA A 57 4.72 -1.97 6.53
C ALA A 57 3.95 -0.65 6.42
N CYS A 58 4.33 0.20 5.46
CA CYS A 58 3.60 1.44 5.17
C CYS A 58 2.18 1.17 4.67
N LEU A 59 1.99 0.24 3.71
CA LEU A 59 0.67 -0.16 3.20
C LEU A 59 -0.24 -0.73 4.30
N ARG A 60 0.31 -1.53 5.21
CA ARG A 60 -0.40 -2.03 6.40
C ARG A 60 -0.75 -0.90 7.38
N GLY A 61 0.18 0.03 7.62
CA GLY A 61 -0.07 1.23 8.44
C GLY A 61 -1.14 2.15 7.86
N CYS A 62 -1.25 2.21 6.53
CA CYS A 62 -2.30 2.92 5.81
C CYS A 62 -3.65 2.17 5.83
N GLY A 63 -3.68 0.90 6.24
CA GLY A 63 -4.90 0.07 6.27
C GLY A 63 -5.31 -0.54 4.93
N LEU A 64 -4.41 -0.55 3.94
CA LEU A 64 -4.69 -1.01 2.57
C LEU A 64 -4.42 -2.50 2.36
N VAL A 65 -3.65 -3.15 3.22
CA VAL A 65 -3.24 -4.56 3.10
C VAL A 65 -3.35 -5.23 4.47
N ARG A 66 -3.80 -6.48 4.52
CA ARG A 66 -3.92 -7.32 5.72
C ARG A 66 -3.10 -8.58 5.59
#